data_AF-A0A452VJG9-F1
#
_entry.id   AF-A0A452VJG9-F1
#
_cell.length_a   1.000
_cell.length_b   1.000
_cell.length_c   1.000
_cell.angle_alpha   90.00
_cell.angle_beta   90.00
_cell.angle_gamma   90.00
#
_symmetry.space_group_name_H-M   'P 1'
#
loop_
_entity.id
_entity.type
_entity.pdbx_description
1 polymer ?
#
loop_
_entity_poly.entity_id
_entity_poly.type
_entity_poly.pdbx_seq_one_letter_code
_entity_poly.pdbx_strand_id
1 'polypeptide(L)'
;MARRFAAASLRRLNSAVECVPYAQVLTPATALDLVRRYDVVADCSDNVPTRYLVNDACVLAGRPLVSASALRFEGQITVYHYDGGPCYRCIFPQPPPAETVTNCADGGVLGVVTGVLGCLQALEVLKIAAGLGPSYSRSLLIFDALRGQFRCIQLRSRRPDCAACGERPTVTDLQDYEAFCGSSATDKCRSLQLLSPEERVSVTDYKRLLDSGSPHLLLDVRPQVEVDICRLPHALHIPLKHLERRDVQSLELLGEAIREGRQGTQEGAAFPVYVICKLGNDSQKAVKILQSLTAVQDLESLTVQDVVGGLMAWAAKVDGTFPQY
;
A
#
# COMPACT_ATOMS: atom_id res chain seq x y z
N MET A 1 -15.60 5.28 12.23
CA MET A 1 -16.69 4.34 12.60
C MET A 1 -16.17 3.01 13.16
N ALA A 2 -15.28 2.27 12.46
CA ALA A 2 -14.81 0.92 12.82
C ALA A 2 -14.35 0.68 14.28
N ARG A 3 -13.66 1.64 14.90
CA ARG A 3 -13.02 1.46 16.22
C ARG A 3 -14.01 1.32 17.40
N ARG A 4 -15.16 1.99 17.33
CA ARG A 4 -16.24 1.83 18.33
C ARG A 4 -16.93 0.47 18.19
N PHE A 5 -16.98 -0.08 16.97
CA PHE A 5 -17.52 -1.41 16.71
C PHE A 5 -16.60 -2.52 17.25
N ALA A 6 -15.27 -2.38 17.13
CA ALA A 6 -14.34 -3.37 17.67
C ALA A 6 -14.48 -3.53 19.19
N ALA A 7 -14.47 -2.43 19.95
CA ALA A 7 -14.66 -2.47 21.40
C ALA A 7 -16.05 -3.01 21.78
N ALA A 8 -17.10 -2.65 21.05
CA ALA A 8 -18.45 -3.17 21.28
C ALA A 8 -18.52 -4.69 21.02
N SER A 9 -17.91 -5.18 19.94
CA SER A 9 -17.82 -6.60 19.62
C SER A 9 -17.05 -7.38 20.67
N LEU A 10 -15.91 -6.87 21.14
CA LEU A 10 -15.13 -7.51 22.20
C LEU A 10 -15.91 -7.60 23.52
N ARG A 11 -16.59 -6.52 23.93
CA ARG A 11 -17.43 -6.54 25.14
C ARG A 11 -18.61 -7.49 25.05
N ARG A 12 -19.13 -7.72 23.84
CA ARG A 12 -20.15 -8.75 23.59
C ARG A 12 -19.60 -10.17 23.74
N LEU A 13 -18.34 -10.39 23.39
CA LEU A 13 -17.68 -11.70 23.51
C LEU A 13 -17.28 -11.99 24.96
N ASN A 14 -16.75 -10.99 25.67
CA ASN A 14 -16.39 -11.09 27.07
C ASN A 14 -16.63 -9.74 27.75
N SER A 15 -17.66 -9.66 28.60
CA SER A 15 -18.00 -8.43 29.30
C SER A 15 -17.04 -8.09 30.46
N ALA A 16 -16.16 -9.02 30.85
CA ALA A 16 -15.19 -8.81 31.92
C ALA A 16 -13.92 -8.07 31.48
N VAL A 17 -13.69 -7.90 30.17
CA VAL A 17 -12.51 -7.15 29.68
C VAL A 17 -12.79 -5.66 29.61
N GLU A 18 -11.83 -4.86 30.08
CA GLU A 18 -11.83 -3.43 29.83
C GLU A 18 -11.32 -3.15 28.42
N CYS A 19 -12.11 -2.41 27.63
CA CYS A 19 -11.69 -1.95 26.31
C CYS A 19 -11.63 -0.43 26.29
N VAL A 20 -10.46 0.15 26.02
CA VAL A 20 -10.24 1.60 25.95
C VAL A 20 -10.02 2.02 24.48
N PRO A 21 -11.06 2.51 23.77
CA PRO A 21 -10.92 2.88 22.37
C PRO A 21 -10.29 4.27 22.18
N TYR A 22 -9.23 4.36 21.38
CA TYR A 22 -8.63 5.62 20.96
C TYR A 22 -9.11 6.02 19.54
N ALA A 23 -9.97 7.03 19.47
CA ALA A 23 -10.54 7.53 18.21
C ALA A 23 -9.65 8.61 17.55
N GLN A 24 -8.32 8.41 17.57
CA GLN A 24 -7.34 9.33 17.00
C GLN A 24 -6.27 8.59 16.20
N VAL A 25 -5.63 9.26 15.24
CA VAL A 25 -4.44 8.72 14.58
C VAL A 25 -3.29 8.66 15.60
N LEU A 26 -2.49 7.60 15.56
CA LEU A 26 -1.29 7.51 16.38
C LEU A 26 -0.26 8.48 15.81
N THR A 27 0.20 9.44 16.62
CA THR A 27 1.15 10.49 16.18
C THR A 27 2.39 10.48 17.06
N PRO A 28 3.51 11.07 16.60
CA PRO A 28 4.71 11.23 17.44
C PRO A 28 4.39 11.88 18.80
N ALA A 29 3.53 12.89 18.81
CA ALA A 29 3.12 13.59 20.03
C ALA A 29 2.30 12.75 21.02
N THR A 30 1.72 11.61 20.60
CA THR A 30 0.81 10.81 21.44
C THR A 30 1.29 9.37 21.65
N ALA A 31 2.15 8.85 20.77
CA ALA A 31 2.51 7.44 20.76
C ALA A 31 3.26 7.00 22.01
N LEU A 32 4.24 7.79 22.47
CA LEU A 32 5.06 7.41 23.61
C LEU A 32 4.24 7.27 24.90
N ASP A 33 3.37 8.24 25.16
CA ASP A 33 2.51 8.24 26.35
C ASP A 33 1.44 7.14 26.30
N LEU A 34 0.96 6.77 25.12
CA LEU A 34 0.04 5.65 24.96
C LEU A 34 0.76 4.31 25.18
N VAL A 35 1.91 4.11 24.54
CA VAL A 35 2.69 2.86 24.66
C VAL A 35 3.10 2.59 26.11
N ARG A 36 3.49 3.62 26.87
CA ARG A 36 3.88 3.47 28.29
C ARG A 36 2.78 2.85 29.18
N ARG A 37 1.51 3.03 28.82
CA ARG A 37 0.35 2.55 29.59
C ARG A 37 0.08 1.05 29.43
N TYR A 38 0.74 0.38 28.49
CA TYR A 38 0.49 -1.03 28.16
C TYR A 38 1.76 -1.86 28.33
N ASP A 39 1.59 -3.13 28.74
CA ASP A 39 2.71 -4.04 28.97
C ASP A 39 3.24 -4.68 27.69
N VAL A 40 2.35 -4.92 26.72
CA VAL A 40 2.68 -5.49 25.42
C VAL A 40 1.95 -4.69 24.35
N VAL A 41 2.65 -4.33 23.27
CA VAL A 41 2.07 -3.61 22.14
C VAL A 41 1.96 -4.55 20.95
N ALA A 42 0.83 -4.53 20.26
CA ALA A 42 0.63 -5.21 18.99
C ALA A 42 0.56 -4.18 17.86
N ASP A 43 1.46 -4.27 16.88
CA ASP A 43 1.38 -3.48 15.65
C ASP A 43 0.50 -4.22 14.64
N CYS A 44 -0.71 -3.73 14.48
CA CYS A 44 -1.69 -4.19 13.48
C CYS A 44 -1.86 -3.16 12.35
N SER A 45 -0.86 -2.29 12.13
CA SER A 45 -0.89 -1.28 11.07
C SER A 45 -0.41 -1.85 9.74
N ASP A 46 -0.90 -1.26 8.66
CA ASP A 46 -0.61 -1.66 7.28
C ASP A 46 0.29 -0.64 6.54
N ASN A 47 0.89 0.29 7.28
CA ASN A 47 1.74 1.33 6.71
C ASN A 47 3.10 1.43 7.41
N VAL A 48 4.09 1.80 6.62
CA VAL A 48 5.50 1.90 7.03
C VAL A 48 5.73 2.98 8.10
N PRO A 49 5.17 4.21 7.98
CA PRO A 49 5.38 5.26 8.99
C PRO A 49 4.93 4.85 10.39
N THR A 50 3.74 4.23 10.52
CA THR A 50 3.22 3.77 11.81
C THR A 50 4.10 2.67 12.38
N ARG A 51 4.63 1.76 11.55
CA ARG A 51 5.53 0.70 12.01
C ARG A 51 6.84 1.23 12.58
N TYR A 52 7.44 2.26 11.97
CA TYR A 52 8.61 2.92 12.53
C TYR A 52 8.27 3.70 13.81
N LEU A 53 7.15 4.42 13.83
CA LEU A 53 6.67 5.17 14.99
C LEU A 53 6.44 4.25 16.20
N VAL A 54 5.70 3.16 16.04
CA VAL A 54 5.39 2.23 17.14
C VAL A 54 6.65 1.48 17.58
N ASN A 55 7.54 1.12 16.66
CA ASN A 55 8.83 0.53 17.02
C ASN A 55 9.63 1.46 17.94
N ASP A 56 9.84 2.70 17.53
CA ASP A 56 10.68 3.63 18.27
C ASP A 56 10.02 3.99 19.61
N ALA A 57 8.69 4.15 19.64
CA ALA A 57 7.94 4.37 20.88
C ALA A 57 8.08 3.19 21.85
N CYS A 58 8.01 1.94 21.36
CA CYS A 58 8.22 0.75 22.16
C CYS A 58 9.65 0.63 22.70
N VAL A 59 10.66 0.95 21.88
CA VAL A 59 12.06 0.98 22.34
C VAL A 59 12.27 2.03 23.43
N LEU A 60 11.76 3.26 23.24
CA LEU A 60 11.87 4.35 24.21
C LEU A 60 11.10 4.08 25.50
N ALA A 61 9.99 3.33 25.43
CA ALA A 61 9.18 2.96 26.59
C ALA A 61 9.61 1.65 27.26
N GLY A 62 10.55 0.90 26.68
CA GLY A 62 10.95 -0.42 27.18
C GLY A 62 9.86 -1.48 27.06
N ARG A 63 9.03 -1.43 26.01
CA ARG A 63 7.87 -2.34 25.83
C ARG A 63 8.09 -3.31 24.67
N PRO A 64 7.79 -4.62 24.84
CA PRO A 64 7.84 -5.58 23.75
C PRO A 64 6.79 -5.25 22.69
N LEU A 65 7.15 -5.52 21.44
CA LEU A 65 6.31 -5.22 20.27
C LEU A 65 6.08 -6.50 19.44
N VAL A 66 4.84 -6.94 19.35
CA VAL A 66 4.42 -8.03 18.45
C VAL A 66 3.93 -7.39 17.15
N SER A 67 4.72 -7.44 16.08
CA SER A 67 4.36 -6.83 14.80
C SER A 67 4.01 -7.89 13.77
N ALA A 68 2.86 -7.73 13.14
CA ALA A 68 2.38 -8.60 12.08
C ALA A 68 1.97 -7.77 10.86
N SER A 69 2.12 -8.34 9.66
CA SER A 69 1.72 -7.68 8.43
C SER A 69 1.33 -8.67 7.36
N ALA A 70 0.45 -8.27 6.45
CA ALA A 70 0.04 -9.09 5.31
C ALA A 70 -0.06 -8.24 4.06
N LEU A 71 0.26 -8.84 2.90
CA LEU A 71 0.11 -8.24 1.59
C LEU A 71 -0.22 -9.35 0.59
N ARG A 72 -1.26 -9.17 -0.20
CA ARG A 72 -1.76 -10.18 -1.16
C ARG A 72 -2.03 -11.53 -0.46
N PHE A 73 -1.17 -12.52 -0.70
CA PHE A 73 -1.27 -13.88 -0.19
C PHE A 73 -0.15 -14.22 0.81
N GLU A 74 0.65 -13.23 1.19
CA GLU A 74 1.78 -13.41 2.10
C GLU A 74 1.50 -12.68 3.41
N GLY A 75 1.97 -13.25 4.51
CA GLY A 75 1.98 -12.59 5.81
C GLY A 75 3.28 -12.85 6.56
N GLN A 76 3.58 -12.00 7.52
CA GLN A 76 4.74 -12.16 8.38
C GLN A 76 4.45 -11.69 9.81
N ILE A 77 5.16 -12.28 10.77
CA ILE A 77 5.10 -11.91 12.18
C ILE A 77 6.47 -12.06 12.83
N THR A 78 6.79 -11.14 13.73
CA THR A 78 7.94 -11.26 14.63
C THR A 78 7.68 -10.52 15.94
N VAL A 79 8.43 -10.86 16.98
CA VAL A 79 8.43 -10.14 18.26
C VAL A 79 9.72 -9.36 18.40
N TYR A 80 9.57 -8.05 18.50
CA TYR A 80 10.65 -7.09 18.67
C TYR A 80 10.81 -6.69 20.13
N HIS A 81 12.03 -6.24 20.46
CA HIS A 81 12.37 -5.63 21.74
C HIS A 81 11.95 -6.47 22.97
N TYR A 82 12.19 -7.79 22.89
CA TYR A 82 11.95 -8.74 23.97
C TYR A 82 13.26 -9.47 24.32
N ASP A 83 13.68 -9.45 25.58
CA ASP A 83 14.87 -10.14 26.13
C ASP A 83 16.14 -10.00 25.26
N GLY A 84 16.51 -8.76 24.92
CA GLY A 84 17.70 -8.47 24.10
C GLY A 84 17.54 -8.79 22.60
N GLY A 85 16.31 -9.09 22.16
CA GLY A 85 15.95 -9.23 20.75
C GLY A 85 16.10 -7.93 19.94
N PRO A 86 16.14 -8.03 18.60
CA PRO A 86 16.23 -6.86 17.73
C PRO A 86 14.99 -5.96 17.86
N CYS A 87 15.14 -4.67 17.56
CA CYS A 87 14.01 -3.81 17.21
C CYS A 87 13.79 -3.85 15.68
N TYR A 88 12.71 -3.25 15.18
CA TYR A 88 12.42 -3.16 13.75
C TYR A 88 13.59 -2.55 12.96
N ARG A 89 14.19 -1.47 13.48
CA ARG A 89 15.36 -0.81 12.87
C ARG A 89 16.63 -1.66 12.83
N CYS A 90 16.75 -2.70 13.66
CA CYS A 90 17.87 -3.62 13.54
C CYS A 90 17.82 -4.41 12.21
N ILE A 91 16.61 -4.67 11.71
CA ILE A 91 16.36 -5.42 10.47
C ILE A 91 16.22 -4.46 9.29
N PHE A 92 15.47 -3.37 9.49
CA PHE A 92 15.18 -2.36 8.47
C PHE A 92 15.66 -0.98 8.98
N PRO A 93 16.96 -0.65 8.85
CA PRO A 93 17.51 0.58 9.43
C PRO A 93 16.96 1.85 8.79
N GLN A 94 16.67 1.78 7.49
CA GLN A 94 16.13 2.86 6.69
C GLN A 94 14.84 2.41 6.00
N PRO A 95 13.86 3.31 5.86
CA PRO A 95 12.63 3.03 5.15
C PRO A 95 12.94 2.74 3.68
N PRO A 96 12.20 1.79 3.06
CA PRO A 96 12.29 1.59 1.61
C PRO A 96 11.85 2.85 0.86
N PRO A 97 12.31 3.05 -0.40
CA PRO A 97 11.85 4.14 -1.23
C PRO A 97 10.32 4.17 -1.33
N ALA A 98 9.74 5.37 -1.23
CA ALA A 98 8.30 5.63 -1.27
C ALA A 98 7.55 4.91 -2.40
N GLU A 99 8.20 4.79 -3.56
CA GLU A 99 7.65 4.23 -4.81
C GLU A 99 7.55 2.70 -4.79
N THR A 100 8.33 2.02 -3.95
CA THR A 100 8.35 0.56 -3.86
C THR A 100 7.45 0.03 -2.74
N VAL A 101 6.91 0.92 -1.90
CA VAL A 101 5.99 0.57 -0.82
C VAL A 101 4.59 0.36 -1.39
N THR A 102 4.07 -0.85 -1.24
CA THR A 102 2.67 -1.18 -1.53
C THR A 102 1.96 -1.49 -0.21
N ASN A 103 0.85 -0.81 0.08
CA ASN A 103 0.01 -1.12 1.24
C ASN A 103 -1.14 -2.08 0.86
N CYS A 104 -1.94 -2.51 1.85
CA CYS A 104 -3.07 -3.41 1.62
C CYS A 104 -4.13 -2.79 0.69
N ALA A 105 -4.35 -1.47 0.78
CA ALA A 105 -5.32 -0.75 -0.04
C ALA A 105 -4.96 -0.74 -1.54
N ASP A 106 -3.67 -0.60 -1.85
CA ASP A 106 -3.15 -0.54 -3.22
C ASP A 106 -2.83 -1.94 -3.77
N GLY A 107 -2.26 -2.82 -2.95
CA GLY A 107 -1.80 -4.14 -3.37
C GLY A 107 -2.85 -5.25 -3.30
N GLY A 108 -3.94 -5.00 -2.57
CA GLY A 108 -4.91 -5.99 -2.14
C GLY A 108 -4.37 -6.92 -1.07
N VAL A 109 -5.25 -7.47 -0.23
CA VAL A 109 -4.91 -8.48 0.77
C VAL A 109 -6.05 -9.48 0.97
N LEU A 110 -5.72 -10.76 1.01
CA LEU A 110 -6.71 -11.80 1.31
C LEU A 110 -7.04 -11.79 2.80
N GLY A 111 -8.31 -11.52 3.15
CA GLY A 111 -8.75 -11.39 4.55
C GLY A 111 -8.49 -12.62 5.44
N VAL A 112 -8.39 -13.81 4.85
CA VAL A 112 -8.01 -15.02 5.60
C VAL A 112 -6.55 -14.97 6.05
N VAL A 113 -5.66 -14.37 5.25
CA VAL A 113 -4.24 -14.18 5.62
C VAL A 113 -4.14 -13.24 6.82
N THR A 114 -4.84 -12.10 6.80
CA THR A 114 -4.86 -11.18 7.95
C THR A 114 -5.46 -11.84 9.18
N GLY A 115 -6.48 -12.69 9.02
CA GLY A 115 -7.05 -13.50 10.10
C GLY A 115 -6.05 -14.47 10.74
N VAL A 116 -5.31 -15.24 9.93
CA VAL A 116 -4.27 -16.16 10.41
C VAL A 116 -3.19 -15.39 11.18
N LEU A 117 -2.70 -14.29 10.61
CA LEU A 117 -1.65 -13.48 11.24
C LEU A 117 -2.16 -12.80 12.53
N GLY A 118 -3.43 -12.37 12.57
CA GLY A 118 -4.05 -11.83 13.78
C GLY A 118 -4.15 -12.85 14.91
N CYS A 119 -4.47 -14.12 14.60
CA CYS A 119 -4.47 -15.20 15.59
C CYS A 119 -3.06 -15.49 16.13
N LEU A 120 -2.06 -15.54 15.25
CA LEU A 120 -0.66 -15.71 15.66
C LEU A 120 -0.17 -14.53 16.52
N GLN A 121 -0.56 -13.31 16.16
CA GLN A 121 -0.23 -12.11 16.92
C GLN A 121 -0.86 -12.13 18.32
N ALA A 122 -2.13 -12.50 18.43
CA ALA A 122 -2.80 -12.65 19.71
C ALA A 122 -2.15 -13.75 20.58
N LEU A 123 -1.75 -14.88 19.99
CA LEU A 123 -1.05 -15.95 20.70
C LEU A 123 0.26 -15.44 21.32
N GLU A 124 1.07 -14.69 20.59
CA GLU A 124 2.33 -14.15 21.11
C GLU A 124 2.12 -13.12 22.22
N VAL A 125 1.10 -12.26 22.09
CA VAL A 125 0.71 -11.32 23.15
C VAL A 125 0.33 -12.09 24.43
N LEU A 126 -0.49 -13.13 24.32
CA LEU A 126 -0.90 -13.95 25.46
C LEU A 126 0.28 -14.65 26.12
N LYS A 127 1.21 -15.20 25.32
CA LYS A 127 2.41 -15.86 25.84
C LYS A 127 3.32 -14.89 26.60
N ILE A 128 3.51 -13.68 26.08
CA ILE A 128 4.28 -12.63 26.77
C ILE A 128 3.57 -12.24 28.07
N ALA A 129 2.27 -11.97 28.02
CA ALA A 129 1.48 -11.58 29.20
C ALA A 129 1.47 -12.66 30.30
N ALA A 130 1.51 -13.94 29.91
CA ALA A 130 1.60 -15.07 30.83
C ALA A 130 3.01 -15.39 31.32
N GLY A 131 4.05 -14.65 30.88
CA GLY A 131 5.44 -14.90 31.25
C GLY A 131 6.06 -16.15 30.61
N LEU A 132 5.44 -16.71 29.56
CA LEU A 132 5.92 -17.90 28.85
C LEU A 132 6.99 -17.59 27.80
N GLY A 133 7.12 -16.31 27.45
CA GLY A 133 8.00 -15.84 26.39
C GLY A 133 7.46 -16.07 24.97
N PRO A 134 7.84 -15.22 24.00
CA PRO A 134 7.40 -15.33 22.61
C PRO A 134 8.14 -16.44 21.84
N SER A 135 7.48 -17.00 20.84
CA SER A 135 8.09 -17.94 19.88
C SER A 135 8.91 -17.19 18.84
N TYR A 136 8.49 -15.97 18.48
CA TYR A 136 9.05 -15.22 17.36
C TYR A 136 9.94 -14.06 17.80
N SER A 137 10.52 -14.11 19.01
CA SER A 137 11.68 -13.25 19.32
C SER A 137 12.90 -13.80 18.60
N ARG A 138 13.64 -12.91 17.92
CA ARG A 138 14.77 -13.28 17.03
C ARG A 138 14.38 -14.24 15.89
N SER A 139 13.12 -14.26 15.50
CA SER A 139 12.61 -15.14 14.45
C SER A 139 11.51 -14.43 13.65
N LEU A 140 11.65 -14.41 12.32
CA LEU A 140 10.63 -13.91 11.40
C LEU A 140 9.89 -15.10 10.80
N LEU A 141 8.63 -15.26 11.16
CA LEU A 141 7.75 -16.21 10.49
C LEU A 141 7.18 -15.54 9.24
N ILE A 142 7.26 -16.24 8.11
CA ILE A 142 6.63 -15.90 6.84
C ILE A 142 5.60 -16.98 6.52
N PHE A 143 4.39 -16.56 6.21
CA PHE A 143 3.29 -17.40 5.75
C PHE A 143 3.03 -17.11 4.28
N ASP A 144 3.18 -18.13 3.42
CA ASP A 144 2.79 -18.13 2.02
C ASP A 144 1.47 -18.90 1.89
N ALA A 145 0.37 -18.19 1.68
CA ALA A 145 -0.96 -18.78 1.59
C ALA A 145 -1.23 -19.49 0.25
N LEU A 146 -0.50 -19.15 -0.82
CA LEU A 146 -0.64 -19.84 -2.11
C LEU A 146 -0.08 -21.25 -2.04
N ARG A 147 1.04 -21.42 -1.33
CA ARG A 147 1.68 -22.72 -1.12
C ARG A 147 1.25 -23.42 0.17
N GLY A 148 0.56 -22.71 1.07
CA GLY A 148 0.21 -23.20 2.39
C GLY A 148 1.44 -23.46 3.27
N GLN A 149 2.51 -22.66 3.09
CA GLN A 149 3.80 -22.90 3.74
C GLN A 149 4.11 -21.86 4.81
N PHE A 150 4.71 -22.34 5.89
CA PHE A 150 5.30 -21.52 6.94
C PHE A 150 6.82 -21.64 6.87
N ARG A 151 7.51 -20.50 6.75
CA ARG A 151 8.97 -20.43 6.78
C ARG A 151 9.41 -19.58 7.95
N CYS A 152 10.26 -20.13 8.81
CA CYS A 152 10.84 -19.42 9.94
C CYS A 152 12.28 -19.02 9.61
N ILE A 153 12.57 -17.73 9.63
CA ILE A 153 13.91 -17.18 9.40
C ILE A 153 14.48 -16.71 10.73
N GLN A 154 15.67 -17.19 11.09
CA GLN A 154 16.38 -16.71 12.26
C GLN A 154 16.91 -15.29 12.01
N LEU A 155 16.57 -14.39 12.92
CA LEU A 155 17.02 -13.01 12.90
C LEU A 155 18.27 -12.84 13.74
N ARG A 156 19.12 -11.89 13.33
CA ARG A 156 20.24 -11.45 14.16
C ARG A 156 19.71 -10.81 15.45
N SER A 157 20.53 -10.85 16.49
CA SER A 157 20.25 -10.14 17.74
C SER A 157 20.24 -8.62 17.54
N ARG A 158 19.92 -7.89 18.62
CA ARG A 158 20.12 -6.45 18.73
C ARG A 158 21.46 -6.02 18.12
N ARG A 159 21.41 -5.03 17.22
CA ARG A 159 22.58 -4.41 16.61
C ARG A 159 23.20 -3.37 17.57
N PRO A 160 24.51 -3.42 17.88
CA PRO A 160 25.17 -2.44 18.74
C PRO A 160 25.09 -1.01 18.19
N ASP A 161 25.10 -0.87 16.87
CA ASP A 161 25.07 0.39 16.12
C ASP A 161 23.64 0.84 15.73
N CYS A 162 22.60 0.21 16.28
CA CYS A 162 21.23 0.57 15.93
C CYS A 162 20.87 1.98 16.40
N ALA A 163 20.29 2.79 15.51
CA ALA A 163 19.88 4.15 15.81
C ALA A 163 18.87 4.25 16.98
N ALA A 164 18.00 3.25 17.18
CA ALA A 164 16.99 3.25 18.24
C ALA A 164 17.42 2.47 19.48
N CYS A 165 17.84 1.21 19.32
CA CYS A 165 18.20 0.37 20.46
C CYS A 165 19.69 0.06 20.53
N GLY A 166 20.61 0.82 19.92
CA GLY A 166 22.05 0.56 20.00
C GLY A 166 22.65 0.87 21.38
N GLU A 167 23.98 0.80 21.50
CA GLU A 167 24.70 1.26 22.71
C GLU A 167 24.73 2.79 22.82
N ARG A 168 24.70 3.47 21.66
CA ARG A 168 24.66 4.94 21.55
C ARG A 168 23.50 5.33 20.62
N PRO A 169 22.24 5.24 21.09
CA PRO A 169 21.08 5.52 20.25
C PRO A 169 21.05 7.00 19.84
N THR A 170 20.73 7.26 18.57
CA THR A 170 20.51 8.60 18.03
C THR A 170 19.03 8.99 18.00
N VAL A 171 18.14 8.00 18.01
CA VAL A 171 16.69 8.19 18.18
C VAL A 171 16.40 8.26 19.67
N THR A 172 16.33 9.49 20.20
CA THR A 172 16.01 9.77 21.60
C THR A 172 14.59 10.33 21.79
N ASP A 173 13.93 10.71 20.70
CA ASP A 173 12.56 11.21 20.66
C ASP A 173 11.86 10.77 19.36
N LEU A 174 10.54 10.91 19.32
CA LEU A 174 9.70 10.55 18.17
C LEU A 174 9.66 11.70 17.16
N GLN A 175 10.19 11.45 15.97
CA GLN A 175 10.25 12.41 14.87
C GLN A 175 8.99 12.38 13.98
N ASP A 176 8.95 13.22 12.94
CA ASP A 176 7.97 13.09 11.86
C ASP A 176 8.27 11.87 10.98
N TYR A 177 7.53 10.78 11.21
CA TYR A 177 7.69 9.54 10.47
C TYR A 177 7.11 9.59 9.06
N GLU A 178 6.15 10.48 8.79
CA GLU A 178 5.63 10.63 7.42
C GLU A 178 6.68 11.30 6.53
N ALA A 179 7.34 12.34 7.05
CA ALA A 179 8.47 12.99 6.39
C ALA A 179 9.67 12.04 6.26
N PHE A 180 10.02 11.32 7.33
CA PHE A 180 11.15 10.37 7.33
C PHE A 180 10.97 9.21 6.36
N CYS A 181 9.80 8.59 6.34
CA CYS A 181 9.51 7.50 5.42
C CYS A 181 9.16 8.00 4.02
N GLY A 182 8.98 9.32 3.87
CA GLY A 182 8.33 9.94 2.73
C GLY A 182 7.13 9.11 2.35
N SER A 183 6.19 8.84 3.26
CA SER A 183 4.90 8.12 3.08
C SER A 183 3.88 8.49 4.16
N SER A 184 2.58 8.45 3.84
CA SER A 184 1.54 8.79 4.84
C SER A 184 1.23 7.60 5.74
N ALA A 185 0.94 7.89 7.00
CA ALA A 185 0.42 6.96 8.01
C ALA A 185 -1.08 6.67 7.86
N THR A 186 -1.73 7.29 6.87
CA THR A 186 -3.15 7.12 6.59
C THR A 186 -3.38 6.65 5.17
N ASP A 187 -4.45 5.88 4.94
CA ASP A 187 -4.90 5.43 3.62
C ASP A 187 -5.39 6.56 2.71
N LYS A 188 -5.13 7.83 3.08
CA LYS A 188 -5.33 8.97 2.19
C LYS A 188 -4.28 8.88 1.09
N CYS A 189 -4.67 8.12 0.07
CA CYS A 189 -4.10 7.92 -1.25
C CYS A 189 -2.92 8.84 -1.52
N ARG A 190 -1.70 8.28 -1.50
CA ARG A 190 -0.58 8.99 -2.08
C ARG A 190 -0.84 9.08 -3.57
N SER A 191 -0.74 10.26 -4.15
CA SER A 191 -0.40 10.32 -5.57
C SER A 191 1.08 9.98 -5.68
N LEU A 192 1.41 8.87 -6.32
CA LEU A 192 2.77 8.70 -6.86
C LEU A 192 3.11 9.94 -7.71
N GLN A 193 4.38 10.29 -7.81
CA GLN A 193 4.88 11.37 -8.68
C GLN A 193 5.98 10.81 -9.58
N LEU A 194 5.61 9.86 -10.43
CA LEU A 194 6.51 9.26 -11.42
C LEU A 194 6.55 10.05 -12.73
N LEU A 195 5.50 10.84 -12.99
CA LEU A 195 5.29 11.61 -14.21
C LEU A 195 5.44 13.11 -13.96
N SER A 196 5.95 13.84 -14.95
CA SER A 196 5.94 15.31 -14.94
C SER A 196 4.51 15.85 -15.13
N PRO A 197 4.19 17.09 -14.73
CA PRO A 197 2.85 17.64 -14.86
C PRO A 197 2.27 17.59 -16.29
N GLU A 198 3.12 17.65 -17.32
CA GLU A 198 2.74 17.61 -18.74
C GLU A 198 2.33 16.20 -19.19
N GLU A 199 2.80 15.17 -18.50
CA GLU A 199 2.45 13.76 -18.74
C GLU A 199 1.15 13.36 -18.00
N ARG A 200 0.40 14.33 -17.45
CA ARG A 200 -0.80 14.08 -16.64
C ARG A 200 -1.95 14.98 -17.07
N VAL A 201 -3.18 14.46 -17.00
CA VAL A 201 -4.41 15.20 -17.28
C VAL A 201 -5.36 15.13 -16.09
N SER A 202 -6.03 16.24 -15.75
CA SER A 202 -7.05 16.20 -14.69
C SER A 202 -8.32 15.49 -15.18
N VAL A 203 -9.09 14.88 -14.27
CA VAL A 203 -10.39 14.25 -14.60
C VAL A 203 -11.37 15.24 -15.27
N THR A 204 -11.29 16.51 -14.91
CA THR A 204 -12.13 17.57 -15.50
C THR A 204 -11.70 17.93 -16.92
N ASP A 205 -10.39 17.92 -17.19
CA ASP A 205 -9.87 18.18 -18.55
C ASP A 205 -10.15 16.99 -19.45
N TYR A 206 -9.94 15.78 -18.91
CA TYR A 206 -10.28 14.55 -19.61
C TYR A 206 -11.77 14.47 -19.93
N LYS A 207 -12.66 14.85 -19.00
CA LYS A 207 -14.10 14.94 -19.27
C LYS A 207 -14.43 15.95 -20.37
N ARG A 208 -13.79 17.12 -20.39
CA ARG A 208 -13.96 18.12 -21.46
C ARG A 208 -13.54 17.58 -22.82
N LEU A 209 -12.45 16.82 -22.88
CA LEU A 209 -11.96 16.16 -24.09
C LEU A 209 -12.89 15.02 -24.54
N LEU A 210 -13.47 14.29 -23.59
CA LEU A 210 -14.47 13.27 -23.88
C LEU A 210 -15.73 13.90 -24.49
N ASP A 211 -16.18 15.02 -23.93
CA ASP A 211 -17.37 15.75 -24.39
C ASP A 211 -17.19 16.43 -25.75
N SER A 212 -15.96 16.82 -26.10
CA SER A 212 -15.65 17.40 -27.41
C SER A 212 -15.65 16.37 -28.53
N GLY A 213 -15.71 15.07 -28.22
CA GLY A 213 -15.65 13.99 -29.21
C GLY A 213 -14.30 13.90 -29.93
N SER A 214 -13.24 14.46 -29.35
CA SER A 214 -11.90 14.41 -29.94
C SER A 214 -11.39 12.97 -29.98
N PRO A 215 -10.84 12.48 -31.12
CA PRO A 215 -10.32 11.13 -31.22
C PRO A 215 -9.20 10.86 -30.19
N HIS A 216 -9.39 9.86 -29.33
CA HIS A 216 -8.43 9.45 -28.32
C HIS A 216 -8.70 8.00 -27.88
N LEU A 217 -7.76 7.40 -27.17
CA LEU A 217 -7.95 6.12 -26.48
C LEU A 217 -7.88 6.32 -24.97
N LEU A 218 -8.79 5.70 -24.23
CA LEU A 218 -8.71 5.57 -22.77
C LEU A 218 -8.38 4.12 -22.42
N LEU A 219 -7.30 3.92 -21.67
CA LEU A 219 -6.85 2.62 -21.19
C LEU A 219 -7.09 2.47 -19.70
N ASP A 220 -7.92 1.50 -19.32
CA ASP A 220 -8.10 1.08 -17.94
C ASP A 220 -7.09 -0.02 -17.59
N VAL A 221 -6.21 0.26 -16.63
CA VAL A 221 -5.13 -0.68 -16.23
C VAL A 221 -5.40 -1.43 -14.92
N ARG A 222 -6.62 -1.35 -14.40
CA ARG A 222 -7.00 -2.03 -13.16
C ARG A 222 -7.05 -3.56 -13.33
N PRO A 223 -6.93 -4.34 -12.25
CA PRO A 223 -7.23 -5.76 -12.26
C PRO A 223 -8.66 -6.06 -12.75
N GLN A 224 -8.87 -7.23 -13.37
CA GLN A 224 -10.20 -7.65 -13.88
C GLN A 224 -11.29 -7.53 -12.81
N VAL A 225 -11.01 -7.98 -11.59
CA VAL A 225 -11.96 -7.94 -10.46
C VAL A 225 -12.45 -6.53 -10.12
N GLU A 226 -11.66 -5.49 -10.39
CA GLU A 226 -12.07 -4.10 -10.18
C GLU A 226 -12.90 -3.55 -11.34
N VAL A 227 -12.59 -3.98 -12.56
CA VAL A 227 -13.34 -3.62 -13.77
C VAL A 227 -14.73 -4.26 -13.77
N ASP A 228 -14.83 -5.47 -13.23
CA ASP A 228 -16.10 -6.19 -13.05
C ASP A 228 -17.04 -5.47 -12.05
N ILE A 229 -16.50 -4.68 -11.12
CA ILE A 229 -17.30 -3.85 -10.20
C ILE A 229 -17.89 -2.65 -10.93
N CYS A 230 -17.05 -1.91 -11.65
CA CYS A 230 -17.44 -0.72 -12.41
C CYS A 230 -16.37 -0.38 -13.45
N ARG A 231 -16.78 0.22 -14.57
CA ARG A 231 -15.86 0.69 -15.62
C ARG A 231 -16.45 1.85 -16.40
N LEU A 232 -15.59 2.65 -17.03
CA LEU A 232 -16.03 3.62 -18.03
C LEU A 232 -16.33 2.88 -19.34
N PRO A 233 -17.53 3.02 -19.95
CA PRO A 233 -17.94 2.20 -21.09
C PRO A 233 -17.02 2.28 -22.31
N HIS A 234 -16.38 3.43 -22.51
CA HIS A 234 -15.47 3.71 -23.64
C HIS A 234 -14.00 3.37 -23.36
N ALA A 235 -13.68 2.86 -22.17
CA ALA A 235 -12.31 2.48 -21.83
C ALA A 235 -11.96 1.09 -22.38
N LEU A 236 -10.80 0.97 -23.02
CA LEU A 236 -10.16 -0.31 -23.32
C LEU A 236 -9.51 -0.85 -22.04
N HIS A 237 -9.80 -2.09 -21.68
CA HIS A 237 -9.22 -2.71 -20.50
C HIS A 237 -7.98 -3.54 -20.84
N ILE A 238 -6.83 -3.17 -20.28
CA ILE A 238 -5.60 -3.97 -20.32
C ILE A 238 -4.94 -3.88 -18.93
N PRO A 239 -4.98 -4.94 -18.11
CA PRO A 239 -4.40 -4.91 -16.76
C PRO A 239 -2.93 -4.49 -16.75
N LEU A 240 -2.51 -3.70 -15.76
CA LEU A 240 -1.10 -3.27 -15.62
C LEU A 240 -0.13 -4.46 -15.68
N LYS A 241 -0.49 -5.60 -15.06
CA LYS A 241 0.33 -6.82 -15.06
C LYS A 241 0.62 -7.36 -16.46
N HIS A 242 -0.28 -7.15 -17.42
CA HIS A 242 -0.08 -7.60 -18.80
C HIS A 242 0.93 -6.69 -19.50
N LEU A 243 0.87 -5.37 -19.24
CA LEU A 243 1.86 -4.41 -19.72
C LEU A 243 3.25 -4.67 -19.12
N GLU A 244 3.33 -4.94 -17.81
CA GLU A 244 4.59 -5.27 -17.11
C GLU A 244 5.27 -6.52 -17.70
N ARG A 245 4.47 -7.51 -18.11
CA ARG A 245 4.94 -8.76 -18.70
C ARG A 245 5.16 -8.68 -20.21
N ARG A 246 4.81 -7.55 -20.84
CA ARG A 246 4.82 -7.38 -22.30
C ARG A 246 4.03 -8.49 -23.01
N ASP A 247 2.84 -8.78 -22.48
CA ASP A 247 1.94 -9.78 -23.05
C ASP A 247 1.60 -9.45 -24.50
N VAL A 248 1.92 -10.36 -25.42
CA VAL A 248 1.84 -10.12 -26.87
C VAL A 248 0.41 -9.81 -27.30
N GLN A 249 -0.56 -10.60 -26.83
CA GLN A 249 -1.96 -10.44 -27.19
C GLN A 249 -2.51 -9.08 -26.71
N SER A 250 -2.14 -8.65 -25.50
CA SER A 250 -2.54 -7.36 -24.98
C SER A 250 -1.92 -6.20 -25.76
N LEU A 251 -0.67 -6.32 -26.20
CA LEU A 251 -0.01 -5.31 -27.02
C LEU A 251 -0.56 -5.25 -28.45
N GLU A 252 -0.94 -6.38 -29.04
CA GLU A 252 -1.63 -6.44 -30.33
C GLU A 252 -2.98 -5.73 -30.25
N LEU A 253 -3.79 -6.03 -29.21
CA LEU A 253 -5.08 -5.39 -28.97
C LEU A 253 -4.92 -3.87 -28.78
N LEU A 254 -3.90 -3.44 -28.05
CA LEU A 254 -3.58 -2.01 -27.90
C LEU A 254 -3.24 -1.37 -29.25
N GLY A 255 -2.41 -2.03 -30.05
CA GLY A 255 -2.05 -1.56 -31.39
C GLY A 255 -3.23 -1.46 -32.35
N GLU A 256 -4.15 -2.43 -32.31
CA GLU A 256 -5.40 -2.43 -33.08
C GLU A 256 -6.28 -1.24 -32.69
N ALA A 257 -6.53 -1.05 -31.39
CA ALA A 257 -7.34 0.06 -30.90
C ALA A 257 -6.75 1.44 -31.26
N ILE A 258 -5.42 1.57 -31.24
CA ILE A 258 -4.73 2.80 -31.69
C ILE A 258 -4.91 3.00 -33.20
N ARG A 259 -4.77 1.95 -34.01
CA ARG A 259 -4.97 2.02 -35.46
C ARG A 259 -6.40 2.41 -35.82
N GLU A 260 -7.40 1.81 -35.17
CA GLU A 260 -8.81 2.13 -35.36
C GLU A 260 -9.11 3.59 -34.97
N GLY A 261 -8.61 4.04 -33.82
CA GLY A 261 -8.79 5.42 -33.37
C GLY A 261 -8.16 6.47 -34.29
N ARG A 262 -7.11 6.09 -35.05
CA ARG A 262 -6.45 6.95 -36.04
C ARG A 262 -7.19 7.07 -37.37
N GLN A 263 -8.15 6.21 -37.69
CA GLN A 263 -8.84 6.18 -39.00
C GLN A 263 -9.65 7.45 -39.35
N GLY A 264 -9.72 8.44 -38.46
CA GLY A 264 -10.32 9.77 -38.70
C GLY A 264 -9.39 10.96 -38.44
N THR A 265 -8.09 10.74 -38.23
CA THR A 265 -7.11 11.81 -37.92
C THR A 265 -6.18 12.11 -39.10
N GLN A 266 -5.66 13.33 -39.17
CA GLN A 266 -4.69 13.71 -40.21
C GLN A 266 -3.42 12.86 -40.13
N GLU A 267 -2.90 12.44 -41.28
CA GLU A 267 -1.63 11.71 -41.40
C GLU A 267 -0.50 12.47 -40.69
N GLY A 268 0.12 11.83 -39.70
CA GLY A 268 1.23 12.39 -38.92
C GLY A 268 0.84 13.09 -37.60
N ALA A 269 -0.45 13.23 -37.27
CA ALA A 269 -0.86 13.76 -35.97
C ALA A 269 -0.60 12.77 -34.82
N ALA A 270 -0.14 13.27 -33.68
CA ALA A 270 0.03 12.45 -32.48
C ALA A 270 -1.33 11.97 -31.96
N PHE A 271 -1.46 10.66 -31.70
CA PHE A 271 -2.70 10.09 -31.19
C PHE A 271 -2.66 10.04 -29.66
N PRO A 272 -3.58 10.72 -28.96
CA PRO A 272 -3.55 10.78 -27.50
C PRO A 272 -4.09 9.50 -26.86
N VAL A 273 -3.32 8.95 -25.92
CA VAL A 273 -3.66 7.80 -25.10
C VAL A 273 -3.69 8.22 -23.64
N TYR A 274 -4.85 8.08 -23.02
CA TYR A 274 -5.06 8.36 -21.61
C TYR A 274 -5.08 7.07 -20.82
N VAL A 275 -4.44 7.04 -19.66
CA VAL A 275 -4.39 5.85 -18.82
C VAL A 275 -5.06 6.14 -17.48
N ILE A 276 -6.00 5.28 -17.09
CA ILE A 276 -6.75 5.41 -15.84
C ILE A 276 -6.61 4.15 -14.99
N CYS A 277 -6.53 4.35 -13.67
CA CYS A 277 -6.65 3.28 -12.69
C CYS A 277 -7.57 3.74 -11.55
N LYS A 278 -7.57 3.03 -10.41
CA LYS A 278 -8.41 3.40 -9.25
C LYS A 278 -8.07 4.80 -8.70
N LEU A 279 -6.78 5.06 -8.44
CA LEU A 279 -6.29 6.23 -7.69
C LEU A 279 -5.29 7.12 -8.44
N GLY A 280 -4.95 6.79 -9.69
CA GLY A 280 -3.95 7.52 -10.46
C GLY A 280 -2.49 7.13 -10.13
N ASN A 281 -2.26 5.98 -9.50
CA ASN A 281 -0.93 5.47 -9.14
C ASN A 281 -0.41 4.49 -10.19
N ASP A 282 -1.13 3.40 -10.40
CA ASP A 282 -0.78 2.38 -11.40
C ASP A 282 -0.86 2.90 -12.84
N SER A 283 -1.70 3.90 -13.09
CA SER A 283 -1.75 4.60 -14.38
C SER A 283 -0.41 5.26 -14.70
N GLN A 284 0.26 5.88 -13.73
CA GLN A 284 1.59 6.47 -13.94
C GLN A 284 2.66 5.43 -14.31
N LYS A 285 2.63 4.26 -13.66
CA LYS A 285 3.52 3.15 -14.00
C LYS A 285 3.26 2.66 -15.42
N ALA A 286 1.99 2.50 -15.79
CA ALA A 286 1.59 2.12 -17.13
C ALA A 286 2.06 3.15 -18.18
N VAL A 287 1.95 4.45 -17.92
CA VAL A 287 2.50 5.49 -18.82
C VAL A 287 4.00 5.28 -19.04
N LYS A 288 4.80 5.08 -17.98
CA LYS A 288 6.24 4.81 -18.14
C LYS A 288 6.54 3.55 -18.94
N ILE A 289 5.76 2.48 -18.75
CA ILE A 289 5.90 1.25 -19.55
C ILE A 289 5.59 1.55 -21.01
N LEU A 290 4.47 2.21 -21.30
CA LEU A 290 4.07 2.56 -22.66
C LEU A 290 5.09 3.47 -23.36
N GLN A 291 5.64 4.47 -22.66
CA GLN A 291 6.74 5.32 -23.16
C GLN A 291 8.04 4.56 -23.41
N SER A 292 8.27 3.43 -22.72
CA SER A 292 9.41 2.56 -23.01
C SER A 292 9.16 1.62 -24.19
N LEU A 293 7.89 1.33 -24.48
CA LEU A 293 7.45 0.48 -25.60
C LEU A 293 7.35 1.27 -26.91
N THR A 294 7.21 2.59 -26.85
CA THR A 294 7.18 3.48 -28.03
C THR A 294 8.48 3.54 -28.83
N ALA A 295 9.54 2.88 -28.36
CA ALA A 295 10.78 2.63 -29.12
C ALA A 295 10.68 1.41 -30.07
N VAL A 296 9.52 0.76 -30.16
CA VAL A 296 9.23 -0.38 -31.04
C VAL A 296 8.23 0.06 -32.12
N GLN A 297 8.42 -0.42 -33.35
CA GLN A 297 7.70 -0.04 -34.58
C GLN A 297 6.18 0.14 -34.39
N ASP A 298 5.62 1.20 -35.00
CA ASP A 298 4.21 1.68 -34.99
C ASP A 298 3.74 2.55 -33.80
N LEU A 299 4.56 2.78 -32.77
CA LEU A 299 4.22 3.64 -31.62
C LEU A 299 4.92 5.02 -31.61
N GLU A 300 5.61 5.41 -32.69
CA GLU A 300 6.53 6.56 -32.74
C GLU A 300 5.89 7.96 -32.59
N SER A 301 4.56 8.06 -32.42
CA SER A 301 3.84 9.33 -32.23
C SER A 301 2.65 9.24 -31.26
N LEU A 302 2.86 8.66 -30.09
CA LEU A 302 1.84 8.64 -29.02
C LEU A 302 2.10 9.71 -27.98
N THR A 303 1.06 10.47 -27.67
CA THR A 303 1.02 11.29 -26.46
C THR A 303 0.33 10.48 -25.38
N VAL A 304 1.11 9.95 -24.43
CA VAL A 304 0.58 9.11 -23.36
C VAL A 304 0.50 9.92 -22.06
N GLN A 305 -0.69 10.03 -21.48
CA GLN A 305 -0.91 10.77 -20.23
C GLN A 305 -1.72 9.94 -19.23
N ASP A 306 -1.47 10.11 -17.93
CA ASP A 306 -2.32 9.50 -16.90
C ASP A 306 -3.46 10.43 -16.47
N VAL A 307 -4.58 9.85 -16.04
CA VAL A 307 -5.70 10.61 -15.46
C VAL A 307 -5.48 10.78 -13.95
N VAL A 308 -5.23 12.01 -13.53
CA VAL A 308 -4.89 12.36 -12.13
C VAL A 308 -6.01 11.94 -11.18
N GLY A 309 -5.66 11.11 -10.19
CA GLY A 309 -6.58 10.64 -9.15
C GLY A 309 -7.51 9.51 -9.59
N GLY A 310 -7.40 9.04 -10.84
CA GLY A 310 -8.10 7.87 -11.35
C GLY A 310 -9.62 7.96 -11.26
N LEU A 311 -10.27 6.80 -11.11
CA LEU A 311 -11.72 6.69 -10.99
C LEU A 311 -12.28 7.28 -9.70
N MET A 312 -11.50 7.32 -8.61
CA MET A 312 -11.98 7.98 -7.38
C MET A 312 -12.10 9.49 -7.57
N ALA A 313 -11.16 10.12 -8.30
CA ALA A 313 -11.31 11.52 -8.68
C ALA A 313 -12.44 11.74 -9.68
N TRP A 314 -12.66 10.79 -10.61
CA TRP A 314 -13.80 10.83 -11.53
C TRP A 314 -15.13 10.81 -10.77
N ALA A 315 -15.29 9.87 -9.83
CA ALA A 315 -16.49 9.77 -9.00
C ALA A 315 -16.72 11.04 -8.16
N ALA A 316 -15.65 11.63 -7.63
CA ALA A 316 -15.76 12.82 -6.80
C ALA A 316 -16.07 14.11 -7.58
N LYS A 317 -15.57 14.25 -8.81
CA LYS A 317 -15.57 15.54 -9.55
C LYS A 317 -16.40 15.55 -10.83
N VAL A 318 -16.70 14.38 -11.40
CA VAL A 318 -17.36 14.25 -12.71
C VAL A 318 -18.70 13.53 -12.59
N ASP A 319 -18.72 12.36 -11.95
CA ASP A 319 -19.92 11.54 -11.81
C ASP A 319 -20.09 11.04 -10.38
N GLY A 320 -20.86 11.78 -9.58
CA GLY A 320 -21.16 11.43 -8.19
C GLY A 320 -21.94 10.12 -8.00
N THR A 321 -22.46 9.53 -9.09
CA THR A 321 -23.16 8.23 -9.05
C THR A 321 -22.22 7.06 -9.36
N PHE A 322 -20.99 7.33 -9.80
CA PHE A 322 -20.02 6.28 -10.11
C PHE A 322 -19.63 5.51 -8.83
N PRO A 323 -19.65 4.17 -8.85
CA PRO A 323 -19.34 3.37 -7.67
C PRO A 323 -17.95 3.65 -7.09
N GLN A 324 -17.89 3.87 -5.77
CA GLN A 324 -16.64 3.99 -5.01
C GLN A 324 -16.40 2.73 -4.20
N TYR A 325 -15.18 2.22 -4.22
CA TYR A 325 -14.75 0.98 -3.55
C TYR A 325 -13.30 1.09 -3.10
#